data_AF-A0A925Z6M2-F1
#
_entry.id   AF-A0A925Z6M2-F1
#
_cell.length_a   1.000
_cell.length_b   1.000
_cell.length_c   1.000
_cell.angle_alpha   90.00
_cell.angle_beta   90.00
_cell.angle_gamma   90.00
#
_symmetry.space_group_name_H-M   'P 1'
#
loop_
_entity.id
_entity.type
_entity.pdbx_description
1 polymer ?
#
loop_
_entity_poly.entity_id
_entity_poly.type
_entity_poly.pdbx_seq_one_letter_code
_entity_poly.pdbx_strand_id
1 'polypeptide(L)'
;MEKGKNRAIIDDIGKITNEIESVKILYTKESAEVQHKLTHLVSIHSSHRNEERVALIQFYEAYTHWMFTIFEIPIESFHFSTLPKLYNEISELNLYFKEVNKSSSKMILLVNNPLILDKGYALISQLIRYKSWAETYLLQLSFKLEDQERLHTQFMKLNADYVNNELELKKIAEWDTQNRWETSALKQKYKSEKLQEFINCKILWEEFAALTKQYLISIE
;
A
#
# COMPACT_ATOMS: atom_id res chain seq x y z
N MET A 1 -78.82 20.09 41.75
CA MET A 1 -78.19 19.81 40.43
C MET A 1 -76.66 19.95 40.45
N GLU A 2 -76.03 20.58 41.46
CA GLU A 2 -74.57 20.79 41.51
C GLU A 2 -73.72 19.53 41.75
N LYS A 3 -74.20 18.56 42.55
CA LYS A 3 -73.46 17.31 42.83
C LYS A 3 -73.23 16.42 41.59
N GLY A 4 -74.12 16.49 40.60
CA GLY A 4 -73.99 15.75 39.34
C GLY A 4 -72.96 16.36 38.38
N LYS A 5 -72.88 17.71 38.34
CA LYS A 5 -71.84 18.42 37.58
C LYS A 5 -70.45 18.16 38.15
N ASN A 6 -70.28 18.13 39.48
CA ASN A 6 -68.99 17.83 40.09
C ASN A 6 -68.49 16.40 39.80
N ARG A 7 -69.38 15.40 39.71
CA ARG A 7 -68.98 14.02 39.35
C ARG A 7 -68.51 13.91 37.90
N ALA A 8 -69.23 14.53 36.96
CA ALA A 8 -68.82 14.56 35.55
C ALA A 8 -67.46 15.24 35.36
N ILE A 9 -67.21 16.35 36.06
CA ILE A 9 -65.93 17.06 36.02
C ILE A 9 -64.78 16.20 36.60
N ILE A 10 -65.02 15.46 37.68
CA ILE A 10 -64.01 14.57 38.27
C ILE A 10 -63.68 13.39 37.34
N ASP A 11 -64.68 12.79 36.70
CA ASP A 11 -64.48 11.70 35.75
C ASP A 11 -63.73 12.19 34.49
N ASP A 12 -64.05 13.38 34.00
CA ASP A 12 -63.35 13.99 32.86
C ASP A 12 -61.90 14.35 33.20
N ILE A 13 -61.64 14.89 34.40
CA ILE A 13 -60.27 15.12 34.90
C ILE A 13 -59.50 13.80 35.02
N GLY A 14 -60.15 12.73 35.49
CA GLY A 14 -59.56 11.40 35.59
C GLY A 14 -59.16 10.83 34.22
N LYS A 15 -60.02 10.98 33.21
CA LYS A 15 -59.71 10.59 31.82
C LYS A 15 -58.54 11.37 31.24
N ILE A 16 -58.55 12.70 31.38
CA ILE A 16 -57.46 13.57 30.90
C ILE A 16 -56.14 13.20 31.59
N THR A 17 -56.17 12.91 32.89
CA THR A 17 -54.96 12.52 33.63
C THR A 17 -54.39 11.19 33.12
N ASN A 18 -55.25 10.21 32.84
CA ASN A 18 -54.84 8.93 32.26
C ASN A 18 -54.27 9.09 30.84
N GLU A 19 -54.87 9.96 30.03
CA GLU A 19 -54.35 10.29 28.69
C GLU A 19 -52.97 10.94 28.77
N ILE A 20 -52.78 11.93 29.65
CA ILE A 20 -51.47 12.55 29.88
C ILE A 20 -50.44 11.52 30.32
N GLU A 21 -50.79 10.62 31.24
CA GLU A 21 -49.85 9.61 31.72
C GLU A 21 -49.50 8.60 30.61
N SER A 22 -50.48 8.23 29.77
CA SER A 22 -50.24 7.39 28.60
C SER A 22 -49.30 8.05 27.58
N VAL A 23 -49.45 9.36 27.35
CA VAL A 23 -48.57 10.14 26.48
C VAL A 23 -47.15 10.22 27.06
N LYS A 24 -47.00 10.43 28.38
CA LYS A 24 -45.68 10.42 29.03
C LYS A 24 -44.99 9.08 28.92
N ILE A 25 -45.71 7.98 29.14
CA ILE A 25 -45.17 6.63 29.02
C ILE A 25 -44.71 6.38 27.58
N LEU A 26 -45.53 6.75 26.60
CA LEU A 26 -45.18 6.63 25.18
C LEU A 26 -43.94 7.47 24.84
N TYR A 27 -43.92 8.74 25.24
CA TYR A 27 -42.79 9.65 25.03
C TYR A 27 -41.50 9.12 25.67
N THR A 28 -41.58 8.61 26.91
CA THR A 28 -40.42 8.04 27.61
C THR A 28 -39.88 6.81 26.87
N LYS A 29 -40.78 5.96 26.38
CA LYS A 29 -40.42 4.77 25.59
C LYS A 29 -39.76 5.15 24.27
N GLU A 30 -40.37 6.07 23.51
CA GLU A 30 -39.83 6.54 22.23
C GLU A 30 -38.49 7.26 22.41
N SER A 31 -38.36 8.11 23.43
CA SER A 31 -37.10 8.78 23.75
C SER A 31 -35.99 7.80 24.10
N ALA A 32 -36.29 6.76 24.89
CA ALA A 32 -35.33 5.71 25.23
C ALA A 32 -34.90 4.92 23.98
N GLU A 33 -35.84 4.62 23.07
CA GLU A 33 -35.56 3.93 21.81
C GLU A 33 -34.66 4.78 20.88
N VAL A 34 -34.95 6.07 20.75
CA VAL A 34 -34.12 7.00 19.97
C VAL A 34 -32.72 7.13 20.57
N GLN A 35 -32.61 7.25 21.89
CA GLN A 35 -31.31 7.34 22.57
C GLN A 35 -30.48 6.06 22.39
N HIS A 36 -31.12 4.89 22.45
CA HIS A 36 -30.46 3.62 22.17
C HIS A 36 -29.97 3.55 20.72
N LYS A 37 -30.82 3.90 19.74
CA LYS A 37 -30.46 3.93 18.32
C LYS A 37 -29.30 4.89 18.04
N LEU A 38 -29.34 6.09 18.64
CA LEU A 38 -28.27 7.08 18.51
C LEU A 38 -26.95 6.55 19.08
N THR A 39 -26.98 5.96 20.27
CA THR A 39 -25.80 5.37 20.91
C THR A 39 -25.19 4.26 20.04
N HIS A 40 -26.03 3.42 19.44
CA HIS A 40 -25.59 2.37 18.53
C HIS A 40 -24.95 2.94 17.26
N LEU A 41 -25.54 3.96 16.64
CA LEU A 41 -24.99 4.63 15.46
C LEU A 41 -23.65 5.30 15.76
N VAL A 42 -23.52 5.99 16.90
CA VAL A 42 -22.26 6.61 17.32
C VAL A 42 -21.16 5.56 17.52
N SER A 43 -21.51 4.41 18.10
CA SER A 43 -20.58 3.28 18.27
C SER A 43 -20.09 2.72 16.93
N ILE A 44 -21.02 2.46 15.99
CA ILE A 44 -20.68 2.01 14.64
C ILE A 44 -19.78 3.02 13.94
N HIS A 45 -20.15 4.30 13.98
CA HIS A 45 -19.41 5.38 13.34
C HIS A 45 -17.97 5.47 13.91
N SER A 46 -17.83 5.40 15.23
CA SER A 46 -16.52 5.42 15.90
C SER A 46 -15.65 4.21 15.53
N SER A 47 -16.25 3.01 15.44
CA SER A 47 -15.54 1.81 15.00
C SER A 47 -15.07 1.92 13.55
N HIS A 48 -15.96 2.33 12.65
CA HIS A 48 -15.64 2.54 11.24
C HIS A 48 -14.52 3.58 11.08
N ARG A 49 -14.60 4.69 11.81
CA ARG A 49 -13.57 5.74 11.79
C ARG A 49 -12.20 5.24 12.23
N ASN A 50 -12.16 4.33 13.20
CA ASN A 50 -10.93 3.68 13.62
C ASN A 50 -10.38 2.73 12.55
N GLU A 51 -11.23 1.92 11.93
CA GLU A 51 -10.84 1.00 10.85
C GLU A 51 -10.29 1.75 9.63
N GLU A 52 -10.93 2.85 9.26
CA GLU A 52 -10.49 3.76 8.21
C GLU A 52 -9.09 4.32 8.50
N ARG A 53 -8.88 4.84 9.71
CA ARG A 53 -7.56 5.32 10.17
C ARG A 53 -6.50 4.24 10.04
N VAL A 54 -6.80 3.03 10.51
CA VAL A 54 -5.88 1.89 10.43
C VAL A 54 -5.57 1.55 8.97
N ALA A 55 -6.58 1.55 8.09
CA ALA A 55 -6.39 1.26 6.67
C ALA A 55 -5.45 2.27 5.99
N LEU A 56 -5.64 3.57 6.27
CA LEU A 56 -4.81 4.65 5.74
C LEU A 56 -3.35 4.54 6.20
N ILE A 57 -3.14 4.28 7.49
CA ILE A 57 -1.80 4.11 8.06
C ILE A 57 -1.11 2.87 7.46
N GLN A 58 -1.81 1.74 7.40
CA GLN A 58 -1.25 0.50 6.85
C GLN A 58 -0.87 0.65 5.38
N PHE A 59 -1.69 1.32 4.58
CA PHE A 59 -1.37 1.61 3.19
C PHE A 59 -0.13 2.51 3.07
N TYR A 60 -0.07 3.58 3.87
CA TYR A 60 1.08 4.48 3.90
C TYR A 60 2.38 3.76 4.29
N GLU A 61 2.34 2.92 5.32
CA GLU A 61 3.49 2.14 5.79
C GLU A 61 3.98 1.15 4.73
N ALA A 62 3.07 0.36 4.16
CA ALA A 62 3.40 -0.63 3.13
C ALA A 62 3.99 0.04 1.88
N TYR A 63 3.38 1.13 1.43
CA TYR A 63 3.88 1.92 0.30
C TYR A 63 5.29 2.45 0.58
N THR A 64 5.47 3.09 1.75
CA THR A 64 6.73 3.71 2.13
C THR A 64 7.83 2.66 2.20
N HIS A 65 7.57 1.55 2.90
CA HIS A 65 8.51 0.46 3.03
C HIS A 65 8.98 -0.03 1.66
N TRP A 66 8.04 -0.38 0.78
CA TRP A 66 8.36 -0.89 -0.56
C TRP A 66 9.17 0.11 -1.41
N MET A 67 8.78 1.39 -1.39
CA MET A 67 9.45 2.44 -2.16
C MET A 67 10.92 2.60 -1.73
N PHE A 68 11.18 2.58 -0.42
CA PHE A 68 12.54 2.66 0.12
C PHE A 68 13.35 1.40 -0.15
N THR A 69 12.73 0.20 -0.06
CA THR A 69 13.42 -1.06 -0.40
C THR A 69 13.99 -1.01 -1.83
N ILE A 70 13.22 -0.55 -2.82
CA ILE A 70 13.76 -0.40 -4.19
C ILE A 70 14.89 0.62 -4.25
N PHE A 71 14.72 1.76 -3.60
CA PHE A 71 15.69 2.84 -3.67
C PHE A 71 17.06 2.44 -3.07
N GLU A 72 17.03 1.60 -2.04
CA GLU A 72 18.19 1.14 -1.28
C GLU A 72 18.94 -0.03 -1.93
N ILE A 73 18.42 -0.63 -3.01
CA ILE A 73 19.08 -1.75 -3.69
C ILE A 73 20.51 -1.36 -4.08
N PRO A 74 21.53 -2.08 -3.56
CA PRO A 74 22.93 -1.78 -3.82
C PRO A 74 23.36 -2.41 -5.15
N ILE A 75 22.86 -1.87 -6.27
CA ILE A 75 23.01 -2.46 -7.63
C ILE A 75 24.47 -2.75 -8.01
N GLU A 76 25.41 -1.93 -7.50
CA GLU A 76 26.84 -2.06 -7.75
C GLU A 76 27.43 -3.33 -7.15
N SER A 77 26.85 -3.81 -6.04
CA SER A 77 27.31 -4.98 -5.29
C SER A 77 26.97 -6.33 -5.95
N PHE A 78 26.16 -6.33 -7.02
CA PHE A 78 25.80 -7.57 -7.72
C PHE A 78 26.81 -7.92 -8.81
N HIS A 79 27.26 -9.17 -8.75
CA HIS A 79 28.20 -9.83 -9.63
C HIS A 79 27.70 -11.26 -9.86
N PHE A 80 28.25 -11.99 -10.83
CA PHE A 80 27.83 -13.37 -11.10
C PHE A 80 27.91 -14.28 -9.86
N SER A 81 28.91 -14.08 -9.00
CA SER A 81 29.07 -14.83 -7.74
C SER A 81 28.02 -14.50 -6.66
N THR A 82 27.26 -13.43 -6.86
CA THR A 82 26.20 -12.96 -5.94
C THR A 82 24.81 -12.99 -6.59
N LEU A 83 24.66 -13.67 -7.73
CA LEU A 83 23.38 -13.87 -8.41
C LEU A 83 22.25 -14.34 -7.46
N PRO A 84 22.50 -15.28 -6.51
CA PRO A 84 21.46 -15.68 -5.55
C PRO A 84 20.97 -14.53 -4.66
N LYS A 85 21.84 -13.56 -4.34
CA LYS A 85 21.44 -12.38 -3.56
C LYS A 85 20.51 -11.49 -4.37
N LEU A 86 20.82 -11.27 -5.66
CA LEU A 86 19.93 -10.53 -6.56
C LEU A 86 18.55 -11.19 -6.67
N TYR A 87 18.50 -12.53 -6.75
CA TYR A 87 17.22 -13.24 -6.76
C TYR A 87 16.42 -13.11 -5.46
N ASN A 88 17.10 -13.13 -4.32
CA ASN A 88 16.44 -12.89 -3.04
C ASN A 88 15.84 -11.47 -2.98
N GLU A 89 16.58 -10.46 -3.43
CA GLU A 89 16.11 -9.07 -3.48
C GLU A 89 14.87 -8.93 -4.39
N ILE A 90 14.90 -9.52 -5.60
CA ILE A 90 13.72 -9.53 -6.50
C ILE A 90 12.52 -10.22 -5.84
N SER A 91 12.75 -11.30 -5.09
CA SER A 91 11.70 -12.02 -4.36
C SER A 91 11.11 -11.17 -3.23
N GLU A 92 11.95 -10.52 -2.43
CA GLU A 92 11.56 -9.64 -1.32
C GLU A 92 10.76 -8.44 -1.82
N LEU A 93 11.19 -7.79 -2.91
CA LEU A 93 10.44 -6.70 -3.55
C LEU A 93 9.03 -7.13 -3.96
N ASN A 94 8.90 -8.34 -4.50
CA ASN A 94 7.61 -8.89 -4.90
C ASN A 94 6.73 -9.23 -3.69
N LEU A 95 7.32 -9.70 -2.59
CA LEU A 95 6.61 -9.94 -1.34
C LEU A 95 6.08 -8.63 -0.74
N TYR A 96 6.93 -7.61 -0.62
CA TYR A 96 6.52 -6.30 -0.11
C TYR A 96 5.47 -5.64 -1.00
N PHE A 97 5.54 -5.82 -2.32
CA PHE A 97 4.50 -5.29 -3.20
C PHE A 97 3.13 -5.97 -3.02
N LYS A 98 3.10 -7.25 -2.64
CA LYS A 98 1.84 -7.93 -2.27
C LYS A 98 1.21 -7.29 -1.04
N GLU A 99 2.00 -6.86 -0.06
CA GLU A 99 1.49 -6.13 1.11
C GLU A 99 0.96 -4.73 0.72
N VAL A 100 1.57 -4.06 -0.27
CA VAL A 100 1.00 -2.83 -0.84
C VAL A 100 -0.38 -3.12 -1.46
N ASN A 101 -0.54 -4.18 -2.26
CA ASN A 101 -1.83 -4.52 -2.87
C ASN A 101 -2.91 -4.88 -1.85
N LYS A 102 -2.53 -5.58 -0.78
CA LYS A 102 -3.43 -5.93 0.31
C LYS A 102 -3.89 -4.69 1.08
N SER A 103 -2.96 -3.82 1.44
CA SER A 103 -3.26 -2.58 2.16
C SER A 103 -4.04 -1.59 1.30
N SER A 104 -3.77 -1.50 0.00
CA SER A 104 -4.55 -0.68 -0.93
C SER A 104 -5.99 -1.17 -1.06
N SER A 105 -6.19 -2.48 -1.18
CA SER A 105 -7.55 -3.07 -1.22
C SER A 105 -8.33 -2.75 0.05
N LYS A 106 -7.67 -2.78 1.21
CA LYS A 106 -8.28 -2.41 2.49
C LYS A 106 -8.62 -0.92 2.57
N MET A 107 -7.73 -0.05 2.08
CA MET A 107 -7.98 1.39 1.98
C MET A 107 -9.20 1.67 1.09
N ILE A 108 -9.26 1.06 -0.10
CA ILE A 108 -10.38 1.20 -1.05
C ILE A 108 -11.71 0.76 -0.43
N LEU A 109 -11.69 -0.29 0.40
CA LEU A 109 -12.89 -0.82 1.04
C LEU A 109 -13.43 0.05 2.18
N LEU A 110 -12.53 0.65 2.97
CA LEU A 110 -12.87 1.25 4.27
C LEU A 110 -12.83 2.79 4.28
N VAL A 111 -12.14 3.41 3.33
CA VAL A 111 -12.02 4.86 3.26
C VAL A 111 -13.12 5.42 2.38
N ASN A 112 -13.91 6.34 2.92
CA ASN A 112 -15.04 6.93 2.18
C ASN A 112 -14.70 8.30 1.57
N ASN A 113 -13.58 8.92 1.95
CA ASN A 113 -13.18 10.22 1.44
C ASN A 113 -12.70 10.14 -0.02
N PRO A 114 -13.41 10.75 -1.00
CA PRO A 114 -13.06 10.62 -2.41
C PRO A 114 -11.71 11.23 -2.77
N LEU A 115 -11.34 12.35 -2.14
CA LEU A 115 -10.06 13.03 -2.42
C LEU A 115 -8.87 12.17 -1.99
N ILE A 116 -9.00 11.47 -0.85
CA ILE A 116 -7.96 10.55 -0.37
C ILE A 116 -7.86 9.34 -1.27
N LEU A 117 -9.00 8.76 -1.67
CA LEU A 117 -9.01 7.65 -2.61
C LEU A 117 -8.37 8.02 -3.94
N ASP A 118 -8.69 9.17 -4.52
CA ASP A 118 -8.09 9.66 -5.77
C ASP A 118 -6.57 9.78 -5.65
N LYS A 119 -6.06 10.34 -4.55
CA LYS A 119 -4.63 10.41 -4.28
C LYS A 119 -4.01 9.04 -4.06
N GLY A 120 -4.72 8.15 -3.38
CA GLY A 120 -4.33 6.75 -3.19
C GLY A 120 -4.19 6.00 -4.52
N TYR A 121 -5.14 6.17 -5.44
CA TYR A 121 -5.08 5.58 -6.78
C TYR A 121 -3.92 6.13 -7.60
N ALA A 122 -3.68 7.44 -7.55
CA ALA A 122 -2.53 8.06 -8.20
C ALA A 122 -1.20 7.48 -7.66
N LEU A 123 -1.09 7.33 -6.33
CA LEU A 123 0.04 6.66 -5.67
C LEU A 123 0.28 5.26 -6.23
N ILE A 124 -0.76 4.42 -6.22
CA ILE A 124 -0.69 3.03 -6.65
C ILE A 124 -0.27 2.94 -8.11
N SER A 125 -0.84 3.79 -8.97
CA SER A 125 -0.49 3.84 -10.39
C SER A 125 0.99 4.16 -10.60
N GLN A 126 1.51 5.17 -9.88
CA GLN A 126 2.92 5.53 -9.96
C GLN A 126 3.82 4.43 -9.36
N LEU A 127 3.38 3.77 -8.30
CA LEU A 127 4.12 2.67 -7.68
C LEU A 127 4.23 1.46 -8.61
N ILE A 128 3.15 1.12 -9.33
CA ILE A 128 3.16 0.06 -10.36
C ILE A 128 4.18 0.40 -11.46
N ARG A 129 4.22 1.65 -11.92
CA ARG A 129 5.21 2.09 -12.92
C ARG A 129 6.63 1.93 -12.40
N TYR A 130 6.90 2.38 -11.19
CA TYR A 130 8.22 2.25 -10.58
C TYR A 130 8.62 0.78 -10.39
N LYS A 131 7.66 -0.09 -10.06
CA LYS A 131 7.86 -1.54 -9.95
C LYS A 131 8.29 -2.12 -11.29
N SER A 132 7.50 -1.88 -12.34
CA SER A 132 7.79 -2.41 -13.66
C SER A 132 9.13 -1.91 -14.20
N TRP A 133 9.46 -0.64 -13.94
CA TRP A 133 10.78 -0.09 -14.24
C TRP A 133 11.88 -0.86 -13.51
N ALA A 134 11.80 -1.01 -12.18
CA ALA A 134 12.83 -1.66 -11.39
C ALA A 134 13.01 -3.14 -11.77
N GLU A 135 11.92 -3.88 -11.93
CA GLU A 135 11.94 -5.28 -12.32
C GLU A 135 12.60 -5.49 -13.68
N THR A 136 12.34 -4.60 -14.64
CA THR A 136 12.98 -4.66 -15.96
C THR A 136 14.50 -4.57 -15.84
N TYR A 137 15.01 -3.64 -15.05
CA TYR A 137 16.45 -3.49 -14.83
C TYR A 137 17.07 -4.67 -14.07
N LEU A 138 16.41 -5.13 -13.00
CA LEU A 138 16.94 -6.23 -12.19
C LEU A 138 16.95 -7.55 -12.97
N LEU A 139 15.94 -7.79 -13.81
CA LEU A 139 15.88 -8.96 -14.68
C LEU A 139 16.92 -8.88 -15.82
N GLN A 140 17.11 -7.72 -16.44
CA GLN A 140 18.18 -7.54 -17.41
C GLN A 140 19.56 -7.77 -16.77
N LEU A 141 19.75 -7.30 -15.54
CA LEU A 141 20.98 -7.51 -14.80
C LEU A 141 21.18 -8.99 -14.49
N SER A 142 20.15 -9.71 -14.06
CA SER A 142 20.26 -11.14 -13.77
C SER A 142 20.71 -11.92 -15.00
N PHE A 143 20.09 -11.68 -16.17
CA PHE A 143 20.50 -12.34 -17.42
C PHE A 143 21.97 -12.04 -17.79
N LYS A 144 22.41 -10.79 -17.63
CA LYS A 144 23.80 -10.42 -17.93
C LYS A 144 24.79 -11.11 -16.98
N LEU A 145 24.45 -11.21 -15.70
CA LEU A 145 25.27 -11.89 -14.71
C LEU A 145 25.30 -13.42 -14.91
N GLU A 146 24.18 -14.03 -15.31
CA GLU A 146 24.14 -15.45 -15.72
C GLU A 146 25.01 -15.70 -16.95
N ASP A 147 24.97 -14.80 -17.94
CA ASP A 147 25.86 -14.89 -19.10
C ASP A 147 27.33 -14.79 -18.69
N GLN A 148 27.68 -13.94 -17.73
CA GLN A 148 29.05 -13.87 -17.19
C GLN A 148 29.46 -15.17 -16.50
N GLU A 149 28.58 -15.76 -15.68
CA GLU A 149 28.83 -17.04 -15.02
C GLU A 149 29.07 -18.16 -16.05
N ARG A 150 28.24 -18.20 -17.10
CA ARG A 150 28.36 -19.15 -18.20
C ARG A 150 29.68 -18.99 -18.94
N LEU A 151 30.03 -17.77 -19.34
CA LEU A 151 31.28 -17.47 -20.03
C LEU A 151 32.49 -17.82 -19.17
N HIS A 152 32.46 -17.48 -17.88
CA HIS A 152 33.51 -17.85 -16.93
C HIS A 152 33.68 -19.37 -16.83
N THR A 153 32.58 -20.11 -16.72
CA THR A 153 32.60 -21.57 -16.67
C THR A 153 33.14 -22.19 -17.95
N GLN A 154 32.75 -21.67 -19.12
CA GLN A 154 33.27 -22.12 -20.41
C GLN A 154 34.77 -21.85 -20.55
N PHE A 155 35.21 -20.65 -20.17
CA PHE A 155 36.62 -20.26 -20.16
C PHE A 155 37.44 -21.23 -19.30
N MET A 156 37.01 -21.49 -18.06
CA MET A 156 37.73 -22.38 -17.15
C MET A 156 37.84 -23.81 -17.69
N LYS A 157 36.81 -24.31 -18.39
CA LYS A 157 36.84 -25.64 -19.04
C LYS A 157 37.82 -25.72 -20.20
N LEU A 158 37.77 -24.75 -21.12
CA LEU A 158 38.61 -24.74 -22.33
C LEU A 158 40.07 -24.40 -22.03
N ASN A 159 40.31 -23.59 -21.00
CA ASN A 159 41.66 -23.20 -20.59
C ASN A 159 42.49 -24.39 -20.06
N ALA A 160 41.84 -25.49 -19.67
CA ALA A 160 42.53 -26.73 -19.29
C ALA A 160 43.31 -27.35 -20.46
N ASP A 161 42.92 -27.07 -21.71
CA ASP A 161 43.61 -27.48 -22.93
C ASP A 161 43.81 -26.27 -23.85
N TYR A 162 44.57 -25.28 -23.36
CA TYR A 162 44.75 -23.99 -24.01
C TYR A 162 45.22 -24.09 -25.46
N VAL A 163 46.18 -24.97 -25.73
CA VAL A 163 46.85 -25.07 -27.05
C VAL A 163 45.85 -25.44 -28.14
N ASN A 164 44.88 -26.32 -27.84
CA ASN A 164 43.90 -26.76 -28.81
C ASN A 164 42.70 -25.80 -28.93
N ASN A 165 42.47 -24.94 -27.93
CA ASN A 165 41.27 -24.10 -27.83
C ASN A 165 41.57 -22.57 -27.90
N GLU A 166 42.78 -22.17 -28.33
CA GLU A 166 43.23 -20.77 -28.29
C GLU A 166 42.24 -19.80 -28.98
N LEU A 167 41.70 -20.19 -30.15
CA LEU A 167 40.78 -19.36 -30.91
C LEU A 167 39.43 -19.18 -30.21
N GLU A 168 38.89 -20.23 -29.59
CA GLU A 168 37.64 -20.15 -28.83
C GLU A 168 37.80 -19.35 -27.54
N LEU A 169 38.95 -19.50 -26.86
CA LEU A 169 39.28 -18.71 -25.67
C LEU A 169 39.33 -17.21 -25.98
N LYS A 170 39.89 -16.80 -27.13
CA LYS A 170 39.87 -15.40 -27.58
C LYS A 170 38.44 -14.89 -27.80
N LYS A 171 37.58 -15.66 -28.47
CA LYS A 171 36.16 -15.30 -28.67
C LYS A 171 35.41 -15.15 -27.34
N ILE A 172 35.63 -16.05 -26.39
CA ILE A 172 35.00 -15.98 -25.07
C ILE A 172 35.48 -14.74 -24.31
N ALA A 173 36.77 -14.40 -24.37
CA ALA A 173 37.31 -13.20 -23.74
C ALA A 173 36.73 -11.90 -24.34
N GLU A 174 36.54 -11.85 -25.66
CA GLU A 174 35.87 -10.74 -26.34
C GLU A 174 34.42 -10.60 -25.87
N TRP A 175 33.67 -11.71 -25.82
CA TRP A 175 32.28 -11.73 -25.35
C TRP A 175 32.15 -11.33 -23.88
N ASP A 176 33.04 -11.80 -23.00
CA ASP A 176 33.06 -11.42 -21.58
C ASP A 176 33.36 -9.92 -21.43
N THR A 177 34.30 -9.38 -22.21
CA THR A 177 34.61 -7.94 -22.21
C THR A 177 33.38 -7.12 -22.60
N GLN A 178 32.69 -7.50 -23.67
CA GLN A 178 31.46 -6.83 -24.10
C GLN A 178 30.36 -6.93 -23.02
N ASN A 179 30.14 -8.12 -22.46
CA ASN A 179 29.11 -8.32 -21.43
C ASN A 179 29.39 -7.48 -20.17
N ARG A 180 30.64 -7.40 -19.71
CA ARG A 180 31.02 -6.54 -18.58
C ARG A 180 30.76 -5.07 -18.84
N TRP A 181 31.02 -4.60 -20.06
CA TRP A 181 30.70 -3.23 -20.46
C TRP A 181 29.20 -2.97 -20.43
N GLU A 182 28.39 -3.85 -21.04
CA GLU A 182 26.93 -3.75 -21.04
C GLU A 182 26.34 -3.82 -19.61
N THR A 183 26.87 -4.69 -18.77
CA THR A 183 26.49 -4.81 -17.35
C THR A 183 26.78 -3.51 -16.59
N SER A 184 27.95 -2.92 -16.83
CA SER A 184 28.35 -1.66 -16.18
C SER A 184 27.46 -0.50 -16.63
N ALA A 185 27.15 -0.43 -17.93
CA ALA A 185 26.22 0.55 -18.49
C ALA A 185 24.83 0.41 -17.88
N LEU A 186 24.33 -0.83 -17.71
CA LEU A 186 23.03 -1.09 -17.09
C LEU A 186 22.98 -0.62 -15.63
N LYS A 187 24.02 -0.93 -14.84
CA LYS A 187 24.15 -0.47 -13.44
C LYS A 187 24.18 1.05 -13.34
N GLN A 188 24.95 1.71 -14.22
CA GLN A 188 25.03 3.17 -14.26
C GLN A 188 23.67 3.79 -14.60
N LYS A 189 22.98 3.24 -15.60
CA LYS A 189 21.64 3.68 -16.01
C LYS A 189 20.61 3.54 -14.88
N TYR A 190 20.61 2.40 -14.19
CA TYR A 190 19.77 2.20 -13.01
C TYR A 190 20.06 3.26 -11.93
N LYS A 191 21.34 3.52 -11.63
CA LYS A 191 21.74 4.52 -10.62
C LYS A 191 21.29 5.93 -10.98
N SER A 192 21.39 6.34 -12.26
CA SER A 192 20.97 7.67 -12.69
C SER A 192 19.45 7.83 -12.71
N GLU A 193 18.72 6.79 -13.13
CA GLU A 193 17.27 6.88 -13.30
C GLU A 193 16.49 6.60 -12.00
N LYS A 194 17.02 5.78 -11.08
CA LYS A 194 16.30 5.40 -9.84
C LYS A 194 15.86 6.60 -9.02
N LEU A 195 16.69 7.65 -8.97
CA LEU A 195 16.38 8.85 -8.19
C LEU A 195 15.18 9.59 -8.79
N GLN A 196 15.10 9.67 -10.13
CA GLN A 196 13.99 10.35 -10.79
C GLN A 196 12.67 9.62 -10.55
N GLU A 197 12.66 8.29 -10.69
CA GLU A 197 11.47 7.48 -10.42
C GLU A 197 11.05 7.55 -8.95
N PHE A 198 12.02 7.53 -8.03
CA PHE A 198 11.78 7.74 -6.61
C PHE A 198 11.17 9.13 -6.33
N ILE A 199 11.68 10.20 -6.94
CA ILE A 199 11.14 11.55 -6.77
C ILE A 199 9.69 11.62 -7.24
N ASN A 200 9.36 10.99 -8.38
CA ASN A 200 7.99 10.95 -8.90
C ASN A 200 7.03 10.28 -7.89
N CYS A 201 7.48 9.21 -7.23
CA CYS A 201 6.72 8.52 -6.18
C CYS A 201 6.62 9.36 -4.90
N LYS A 202 7.72 10.04 -4.53
CA LYS A 202 7.83 10.86 -3.31
C LYS A 202 6.87 12.04 -3.32
N ILE A 203 6.71 12.73 -4.46
CA ILE A 203 5.81 13.89 -4.56
C ILE A 203 4.37 13.47 -4.24
N LEU A 204 3.88 12.39 -4.88
CA LEU A 204 2.52 11.88 -4.65
C LEU A 204 2.36 11.38 -3.20
N TRP A 205 3.39 10.74 -2.66
CA TRP A 205 3.46 10.29 -1.26
C TRP A 205 3.31 11.45 -0.27
N GLU A 206 4.01 12.56 -0.47
CA GLU A 206 3.90 13.76 0.39
C GLU A 206 2.50 14.38 0.31
N GLU A 207 1.92 14.46 -0.89
CA GLU A 207 0.56 14.96 -1.10
C GLU A 207 -0.49 14.09 -0.39
N PHE A 208 -0.40 12.77 -0.55
CA PHE A 208 -1.29 11.81 0.11
C PHE A 208 -1.17 11.88 1.63
N ALA A 209 0.07 11.95 2.15
CA ALA A 209 0.33 12.05 3.58
C ALA A 209 -0.26 13.33 4.18
N ALA A 210 -0.09 14.47 3.50
CA ALA A 210 -0.62 15.75 3.94
C ALA A 210 -2.15 15.72 4.01
N LEU A 211 -2.80 15.22 2.96
CA LEU A 211 -4.27 15.11 2.91
C LEU A 211 -4.81 14.14 3.96
N THR A 212 -4.18 12.96 4.07
CA THR A 212 -4.55 11.95 5.07
C THR A 212 -4.42 12.50 6.48
N LYS A 213 -3.34 13.23 6.77
CA LYS A 213 -3.14 13.86 8.09
C LYS A 213 -4.23 14.88 8.39
N GLN A 214 -4.58 15.74 7.44
CA GLN A 214 -5.68 16.71 7.61
C GLN A 214 -6.99 16.00 7.91
N TYR A 215 -7.30 14.96 7.14
CA TYR A 215 -8.52 14.18 7.30
C TYR A 215 -8.60 13.43 8.63
N LEU A 216 -7.48 12.89 9.12
CA LEU A 216 -7.48 12.16 10.39
C LEU A 216 -7.59 13.08 11.62
N ILE A 217 -7.26 14.36 11.46
CA ILE A 217 -7.33 15.38 12.52
C ILE A 217 -8.65 16.15 12.47
N SER A 218 -9.33 16.20 11.32
CA SER A 218 -10.65 16.85 11.24
C SER A 218 -11.65 16.11 12.12
N ILE A 219 -12.28 16.88 13.00
CA ILE A 219 -13.47 16.47 13.75
C ILE A 219 -14.61 16.57 12.73
N GLU A 220 -14.95 15.45 12.11
CA GLU A 220 -16.23 15.28 11.40
C GLU A 220 -17.29 14.82 12.40
#